data_AF-A0A7Y3XCR8-F1
#
_entry.id   AF-A0A7Y3XCR8-F1
#
_cell.length_a   1.000
_cell.length_b   1.000
_cell.length_c   1.000
_cell.angle_alpha   90.00
_cell.angle_beta   90.00
_cell.angle_gamma   90.00
#
_symmetry.space_group_name_H-M   'P 1'
#
loop_
_entity.id
_entity.type
_entity.pdbx_description
1 polymer ?
#
loop_
_entity_poly.entity_id
_entity_poly.type
_entity_poly.pdbx_seq_one_letter_code
_entity_poly.pdbx_strand_id
1 'polypeptide(L)'
;MEKTETDEVTSEIENIRMSLGAHLEELRRRVVYSIIAIVFCFILCWFFKVQILDMAKRPHKFAMEKVGLSTELQVLSYQEGFYAYMKLCFITSVFLAYPFVIYQIWKFVSVGLYKREQRYVLLFLPVSYVAFVVGGLFGYFLLIPFGLQFLIGILGPGIQPIITMKDYVSFVFLLTVALGLVFQLPLVMLLLSRIGFVTPDKFIKWRKYAILVIFIIAAIVTPPDPFTQTMTAVPMIVLYELGILIARPTRKGFVYLGSIVGCGSLLVVAVFFYLTHKGGEINLVQTHGEIHFLYPEGKEWNKVSNHTSFQSGITLKTGSEGRTALSTKKGIDLGMDSNTEVHFIDPLKIQLKSGQVLISVKESEVPLEIDTPNGRIKTNKGTLNIQARDFVTIVTAVKGEATLLLEGEEKKLLEGRQHKMTIGGEPVDIGSVINWSEGVLIEPKEMK
;
A
#
# COMPACT_ATOMS: atom_id res chain seq x y z
N MET A 1 -35.71 -21.09 -70.14
CA MET A 1 -36.33 -20.84 -68.82
C MET A 1 -35.53 -21.50 -67.71
N GLU A 2 -35.05 -22.74 -67.87
CA GLU A 2 -34.27 -23.47 -66.85
C GLU A 2 -32.92 -22.82 -66.46
N LYS A 3 -32.19 -22.21 -67.41
CA LYS A 3 -30.93 -21.47 -67.13
C LYS A 3 -31.11 -20.22 -66.26
N THR A 4 -32.27 -19.57 -66.34
CA THR A 4 -32.50 -18.29 -65.65
C THR A 4 -32.77 -18.51 -64.15
N GLU A 5 -33.47 -19.60 -63.80
CA GLU A 5 -33.67 -20.00 -62.40
C GLU A 5 -32.37 -20.52 -61.75
N THR A 6 -31.46 -21.14 -62.51
CA THR A 6 -30.18 -21.61 -61.94
C THR A 6 -29.23 -20.46 -61.61
N ASP A 7 -29.22 -19.41 -62.44
CA ASP A 7 -28.42 -18.19 -62.24
C ASP A 7 -29.00 -17.27 -61.15
N GLU A 8 -30.34 -17.22 -61.00
CA GLU A 8 -30.99 -16.53 -59.87
C GLU A 8 -30.72 -17.25 -58.53
N VAL A 9 -30.79 -18.58 -58.48
CA VAL A 9 -30.50 -19.35 -57.26
C VAL A 9 -29.01 -19.29 -56.90
N THR A 10 -28.09 -19.28 -57.87
CA THR A 10 -26.65 -19.14 -57.58
C THR A 10 -26.28 -17.71 -57.15
N SER A 11 -26.92 -16.67 -57.68
CA SER A 11 -26.73 -15.29 -57.22
C SER A 11 -27.39 -14.98 -55.87
N GLU A 12 -28.50 -15.65 -55.51
CA GLU A 12 -29.05 -15.63 -54.14
C GLU A 12 -28.15 -16.35 -53.14
N ILE A 13 -27.51 -17.46 -53.52
CA ILE A 13 -26.54 -18.18 -52.68
C ILE A 13 -25.24 -17.35 -52.51
N GLU A 14 -24.82 -16.61 -53.53
CA GLU A 14 -23.68 -15.70 -53.47
C GLU A 14 -23.94 -14.48 -52.57
N ASN A 15 -25.19 -13.98 -52.53
CA ASN A 15 -25.62 -12.92 -51.60
C ASN A 15 -25.62 -13.32 -50.11
N ILE A 16 -25.56 -14.62 -49.78
CA ILE A 16 -25.53 -15.10 -48.39
C ILE A 16 -24.10 -15.17 -47.84
N ARG A 17 -23.07 -15.16 -48.69
CA ARG A 17 -21.66 -15.12 -48.30
C ARG A 17 -21.01 -13.89 -48.90
N MET A 18 -21.18 -12.75 -48.21
CA MET A 18 -20.44 -11.52 -48.53
C MET A 18 -18.97 -11.82 -48.84
N SER A 19 -18.47 -11.23 -49.94
CA SER A 19 -17.09 -11.39 -50.37
C SER A 19 -16.11 -10.93 -49.27
N LEU A 20 -14.90 -11.49 -49.22
CA LEU A 20 -13.88 -11.08 -48.23
C LEU A 20 -13.62 -9.56 -48.29
N GLY A 21 -13.71 -8.95 -49.47
CA GLY A 21 -13.63 -7.49 -49.65
C GLY A 21 -14.77 -6.75 -48.95
N ALA A 22 -16.01 -7.24 -49.05
CA ALA A 22 -17.15 -6.65 -48.34
C ALA A 22 -17.01 -6.79 -46.81
N HIS A 23 -16.44 -7.89 -46.31
CA HIS A 23 -16.18 -8.06 -44.88
C HIS A 23 -15.11 -7.07 -44.36
N LEU A 24 -14.04 -6.84 -45.13
CA LEU A 24 -13.02 -5.84 -44.80
C LEU A 24 -13.56 -4.40 -44.84
N GLU A 25 -14.42 -4.08 -45.81
CA GLU A 25 -15.04 -2.76 -45.87
C GLU A 25 -15.99 -2.54 -44.68
N GLU A 26 -16.69 -3.58 -44.24
CA GLU A 26 -17.47 -3.50 -43.02
C GLU A 26 -16.60 -3.30 -41.79
N LEU A 27 -15.48 -4.02 -41.65
CA LEU A 27 -14.53 -3.81 -40.56
C LEU A 27 -14.06 -2.35 -40.51
N ARG A 28 -13.62 -1.82 -41.66
CA ARG A 28 -13.15 -0.44 -41.78
C ARG A 28 -14.23 0.54 -41.32
N ARG A 29 -15.45 0.43 -41.84
CA ARG A 29 -16.57 1.30 -41.49
C ARG A 29 -16.88 1.25 -39.99
N ARG A 30 -16.88 0.06 -39.38
CA ARG A 30 -17.15 -0.14 -37.94
C ARG A 30 -16.04 0.46 -37.08
N VAL A 31 -14.78 0.29 -37.47
CA VAL A 31 -13.62 0.88 -36.79
C VAL A 31 -13.68 2.41 -36.85
N VAL A 32 -13.98 2.99 -38.02
CA VAL A 32 -14.12 4.44 -38.18
C VAL A 32 -15.22 5.00 -37.27
N TYR A 33 -16.40 4.37 -37.21
CA TYR A 33 -17.45 4.81 -36.30
C TYR A 33 -17.05 4.71 -34.82
N SER A 34 -16.36 3.62 -34.43
CA SER A 34 -15.83 3.47 -33.06
C SER A 34 -14.82 4.56 -32.71
N ILE A 35 -13.91 4.91 -33.62
CA ILE A 35 -12.94 5.99 -33.44
C ILE A 35 -13.66 7.34 -33.30
N ILE A 36 -14.63 7.64 -34.17
CA ILE A 36 -15.41 8.88 -34.09
C ILE A 36 -16.11 9.00 -32.74
N ALA A 37 -16.71 7.92 -32.25
CA ALA A 37 -17.36 7.91 -30.93
C ALA A 37 -16.37 8.16 -29.77
N ILE A 38 -15.19 7.54 -29.82
CA ILE A 38 -14.13 7.77 -28.82
C ILE A 38 -13.64 9.22 -28.88
N VAL A 39 -13.38 9.77 -30.07
CA VAL A 39 -12.93 11.16 -30.25
C VAL A 39 -13.99 12.15 -29.75
N PHE A 40 -15.27 11.92 -30.05
CA PHE A 40 -16.36 12.74 -29.53
C PHE A 40 -16.41 12.72 -28.00
N CYS A 41 -16.34 11.52 -27.39
CA CYS A 41 -16.30 11.38 -25.94
C CYS A 41 -15.03 12.01 -25.34
N PHE A 42 -13.90 11.96 -26.04
CA PHE A 42 -12.63 12.55 -25.61
C PHE A 42 -12.73 14.07 -25.51
N ILE A 43 -13.31 14.72 -26.52
CA ILE A 43 -13.56 16.16 -26.51
C ILE A 43 -14.48 16.52 -25.34
N LEU A 44 -15.52 15.73 -25.09
CA LEU A 44 -16.41 15.93 -23.95
C LEU A 44 -15.67 15.77 -22.60
N CYS A 45 -14.86 14.72 -22.44
CA CYS A 45 -14.04 14.50 -21.25
C CYS A 45 -13.03 15.61 -20.99
N TRP A 46 -12.49 16.25 -22.04
CA TRP A 46 -11.52 17.33 -21.92
C TRP A 46 -12.07 18.55 -21.15
N PHE A 47 -13.35 18.86 -21.32
CA PHE A 47 -14.03 19.92 -20.55
C PHE A 47 -14.09 19.60 -19.05
N PHE A 48 -14.20 18.33 -18.69
CA PHE A 48 -14.33 17.86 -17.31
C PHE A 48 -13.01 17.30 -16.73
N LYS A 49 -11.85 17.57 -17.34
CA LYS A 49 -10.55 16.97 -16.99
C LYS A 49 -10.17 17.08 -15.50
N VAL A 50 -10.53 18.18 -14.83
CA VAL A 50 -10.18 18.41 -13.41
C VAL A 50 -10.97 17.47 -12.50
N GLN A 51 -12.26 17.27 -12.79
CA GLN A 51 -13.14 16.37 -12.04
C GLN A 51 -12.73 14.90 -12.24
N ILE A 52 -12.37 14.55 -13.49
CA ILE A 52 -11.84 13.22 -13.81
C ILE A 52 -10.53 12.98 -13.04
N LEU A 53 -9.65 13.98 -12.95
CA LEU A 53 -8.41 13.86 -12.18
C LEU A 53 -8.67 13.69 -10.69
N ASP A 54 -9.59 14.44 -10.09
CA ASP A 54 -9.90 14.25 -8.67
C ASP A 54 -10.47 12.85 -8.41
N MET A 55 -11.35 12.36 -9.29
CA MET A 55 -11.81 10.97 -9.23
C MET A 55 -10.64 9.99 -9.35
N ALA A 56 -9.76 10.18 -10.32
CA ALA A 56 -8.60 9.31 -10.51
C ALA A 56 -7.67 9.32 -9.29
N LYS A 57 -7.52 10.43 -8.57
CA LYS A 57 -6.68 10.54 -7.37
C LYS A 57 -7.26 9.87 -6.13
N ARG A 58 -8.56 9.57 -6.05
CA ARG A 58 -9.18 9.03 -4.83
C ARG A 58 -8.54 7.74 -4.31
N PRO A 59 -8.25 6.72 -5.14
CA PRO A 59 -7.61 5.50 -4.67
C PRO A 59 -6.19 5.74 -4.16
N HIS A 60 -5.47 6.71 -4.76
CA HIS A 60 -4.17 7.16 -4.27
C HIS A 60 -4.28 7.82 -2.90
N LYS A 61 -5.21 8.77 -2.72
CA LYS A 61 -5.46 9.42 -1.42
C LYS A 61 -5.73 8.38 -0.33
N PHE A 62 -6.61 7.41 -0.62
CA PHE A 62 -6.94 6.33 0.31
C PHE A 62 -5.75 5.42 0.64
N ALA A 63 -4.90 5.10 -0.34
CA ALA A 63 -3.70 4.30 -0.11
C ALA A 63 -2.66 5.07 0.73
N MET A 64 -2.45 6.36 0.45
CA MET A 64 -1.47 7.20 1.15
C MET A 64 -1.89 7.53 2.58
N GLU A 65 -3.17 7.84 2.81
CA GLU A 65 -3.71 8.13 4.15
C GLU A 65 -3.54 6.94 5.09
N LYS A 66 -3.77 5.71 4.59
CA LYS A 66 -3.54 4.48 5.37
C LYS A 66 -2.08 4.25 5.77
N VAL A 67 -1.14 4.80 5.01
CA VAL A 67 0.30 4.67 5.28
C VAL A 67 0.87 5.93 5.95
N GLY A 68 0.07 6.98 6.14
CA GLY A 68 0.49 8.24 6.76
C GLY A 68 1.42 9.10 5.90
N LEU A 69 1.37 8.95 4.57
CA LEU A 69 2.21 9.70 3.62
C LEU A 69 1.45 10.85 2.94
N SER A 70 2.20 11.74 2.29
CA SER A 70 1.63 12.87 1.54
C SER A 70 0.68 12.38 0.42
N THR A 71 -0.49 13.02 0.33
CA THR A 71 -1.54 12.63 -0.63
C THR A 71 -1.41 13.31 -1.98
N GLU A 72 -0.44 14.20 -2.13
CA GLU A 72 -0.21 15.00 -3.33
C GLU A 72 0.63 14.24 -4.37
N LEU A 73 0.29 14.41 -5.65
CA LEU A 73 1.08 13.89 -6.76
C LEU A 73 2.04 14.96 -7.23
N GLN A 74 3.33 14.61 -7.31
CA GLN A 74 4.34 15.54 -7.81
C GLN A 74 4.43 15.50 -9.35
N VAL A 75 4.87 16.61 -9.92
CA VAL A 75 5.11 16.75 -11.36
C VAL A 75 6.57 17.18 -11.53
N LEU A 76 7.36 16.38 -12.26
CA LEU A 76 8.79 16.65 -12.44
C LEU A 76 9.05 17.57 -13.65
N SER A 77 8.13 17.62 -14.60
CA SER A 77 8.26 18.46 -15.80
C SER A 77 6.93 19.03 -16.25
N TYR A 78 6.92 20.26 -16.75
CA TYR A 78 5.69 20.94 -17.19
C TYR A 78 4.88 20.15 -18.23
N GLN A 79 5.56 19.38 -19.09
CA GLN A 79 4.94 18.55 -20.11
C GLN A 79 4.21 17.33 -19.53
N GLU A 80 4.66 16.80 -18.39
CA GLU A 80 4.08 15.58 -17.79
C GLU A 80 2.62 15.78 -17.40
N GLY A 81 2.29 16.94 -16.83
CA GLY A 81 0.90 17.28 -16.48
C GLY A 81 -0.02 17.25 -17.69
N PHE A 82 0.42 17.82 -18.82
CA PHE A 82 -0.33 17.79 -20.08
C PHE A 82 -0.56 16.36 -20.59
N TYR A 83 0.50 15.54 -20.67
CA TYR A 83 0.39 14.15 -21.09
C TYR A 83 -0.49 13.31 -20.16
N ALA A 84 -0.43 13.57 -18.86
CA ALA A 84 -1.26 12.89 -17.88
C ALA A 84 -2.75 13.23 -18.10
N TYR A 85 -3.11 14.50 -18.30
CA TYR A 85 -4.48 14.87 -18.63
C TYR A 85 -4.97 14.25 -19.94
N MET A 86 -4.14 14.25 -20.99
CA MET A 86 -4.46 13.60 -22.26
C MET A 86 -4.76 12.12 -22.07
N LYS A 87 -3.88 11.37 -21.38
CA LYS A 87 -4.08 9.94 -21.08
C LYS A 87 -5.36 9.71 -20.28
N LEU A 88 -5.61 10.55 -19.27
CA LEU A 88 -6.76 10.42 -18.38
C LEU A 88 -8.10 10.69 -19.09
N CYS A 89 -8.14 11.70 -19.95
CA CYS A 89 -9.32 11.95 -20.77
C CYS A 89 -9.53 10.82 -21.78
N PHE A 90 -8.44 10.30 -22.35
CA PHE A 90 -8.49 9.18 -23.30
C PHE A 90 -9.09 7.93 -22.67
N ILE A 91 -8.62 7.48 -21.50
CA ILE A 91 -9.23 6.33 -20.82
C ILE A 91 -10.71 6.55 -20.51
N THR A 92 -11.04 7.71 -19.95
CA THR A 92 -12.42 8.01 -19.56
C THR A 92 -13.33 8.02 -20.79
N SER A 93 -12.84 8.53 -21.92
CA SER A 93 -13.57 8.50 -23.19
C SER A 93 -13.76 7.09 -23.74
N VAL A 94 -12.78 6.19 -23.60
CA VAL A 94 -12.92 4.79 -24.00
C VAL A 94 -13.98 4.10 -23.13
N PHE A 95 -13.99 4.36 -21.82
CA PHE A 95 -15.01 3.84 -20.92
C PHE A 95 -16.41 4.37 -21.27
N LEU A 96 -16.53 5.66 -21.57
CA LEU A 96 -17.80 6.30 -21.92
C LEU A 96 -18.32 5.84 -23.30
N ALA A 97 -17.42 5.70 -24.28
CA ALA A 97 -17.73 5.23 -25.62
C ALA A 97 -17.90 3.71 -25.72
N TYR A 98 -17.54 2.95 -24.67
CA TYR A 98 -17.55 1.50 -24.67
C TYR A 98 -18.88 0.85 -25.12
N PRO A 99 -20.08 1.30 -24.69
CA PRO A 99 -21.35 0.74 -25.18
C PRO A 99 -21.48 0.78 -26.70
N PHE A 100 -20.99 1.85 -27.31
CA PHE A 100 -21.02 2.02 -28.76
C PHE A 100 -19.94 1.18 -29.43
N VAL A 101 -18.72 1.18 -28.90
CA VAL A 101 -17.60 0.40 -29.44
C VAL A 101 -17.92 -1.10 -29.42
N ILE A 102 -18.43 -1.61 -28.30
CA ILE A 102 -18.77 -3.03 -28.15
C ILE A 102 -19.95 -3.41 -29.06
N TYR A 103 -20.93 -2.52 -29.27
CA TYR A 103 -21.99 -2.71 -30.25
C TYR A 103 -21.43 -2.87 -31.67
N GLN A 104 -20.48 -2.02 -32.09
CA GLN A 104 -19.89 -2.11 -33.42
C GLN A 104 -19.04 -3.39 -33.59
N ILE A 105 -18.27 -3.77 -32.56
CA ILE A 105 -17.49 -5.02 -32.56
C ILE A 105 -18.42 -6.22 -32.70
N TRP A 106 -19.45 -6.32 -31.87
CA TRP A 106 -20.40 -7.42 -31.92
C TRP A 106 -21.19 -7.46 -33.22
N LYS A 107 -21.56 -6.30 -33.76
CA LYS A 107 -22.23 -6.22 -35.06
C LYS A 107 -21.34 -6.73 -36.18
N PHE A 108 -20.06 -6.36 -36.20
CA PHE A 108 -19.08 -6.89 -37.15
C PHE A 108 -18.96 -8.43 -37.03
N VAL A 109 -18.81 -8.93 -35.81
CA VAL A 109 -18.75 -10.37 -35.54
C VAL A 109 -20.02 -11.07 -36.05
N SER A 110 -21.21 -10.51 -35.78
CA SER A 110 -22.49 -11.10 -36.17
C SER A 110 -22.65 -11.33 -37.67
N VAL A 111 -21.98 -10.55 -38.52
CA VAL A 111 -22.07 -10.71 -39.98
C VAL A 111 -21.31 -11.96 -40.44
N GLY A 112 -20.30 -12.39 -39.70
CA GLY A 112 -19.60 -13.66 -39.92
C GLY A 112 -20.30 -14.89 -39.34
N LEU A 113 -21.38 -14.73 -38.57
CA LEU A 113 -22.10 -15.82 -37.91
C LEU A 113 -23.36 -16.23 -38.68
N TYR A 114 -23.77 -17.49 -38.52
CA TYR A 114 -25.04 -17.99 -39.07
C TYR A 114 -26.25 -17.24 -38.47
N LYS A 115 -27.32 -17.05 -39.26
CA LYS A 115 -28.55 -16.33 -38.84
C LYS A 115 -29.12 -16.81 -37.50
N ARG A 116 -28.99 -18.11 -37.18
CA ARG A 116 -29.44 -18.70 -35.91
C ARG A 116 -28.56 -18.31 -34.72
N GLU A 117 -27.29 -18.00 -34.95
CA GLU A 117 -26.32 -17.63 -33.92
C GLU A 117 -26.27 -16.11 -33.67
N GLN A 118 -26.68 -15.30 -34.64
CA GLN A 118 -26.79 -13.84 -34.52
C GLN A 118 -27.66 -13.40 -33.32
N ARG A 119 -28.64 -14.20 -32.92
CA ARG A 119 -29.49 -13.91 -31.75
C ARG A 119 -28.70 -13.90 -30.43
N TYR A 120 -27.63 -14.69 -30.33
CA TYR A 120 -26.78 -14.71 -29.13
C TYR A 120 -25.95 -13.44 -29.00
N VAL A 121 -25.56 -12.82 -30.11
CA VAL A 121 -24.80 -11.56 -30.11
C VAL A 121 -25.58 -10.43 -29.43
N LEU A 122 -26.89 -10.34 -29.70
CA LEU A 122 -27.77 -9.37 -29.04
C LEU A 122 -27.90 -9.62 -27.53
N LEU A 123 -27.86 -10.88 -27.09
CA LEU A 123 -27.90 -11.24 -25.66
C LEU A 123 -26.55 -10.97 -24.97
N PHE A 124 -25.42 -11.13 -25.67
CA PHE A 124 -24.10 -10.91 -25.10
C PHE A 124 -23.73 -9.44 -24.94
N LEU A 125 -24.31 -8.55 -25.74
CA LEU A 125 -24.01 -7.11 -25.67
C LEU A 125 -24.20 -6.50 -24.27
N PRO A 126 -25.37 -6.63 -23.59
CA PRO A 126 -25.53 -6.09 -22.24
C PRO A 126 -24.61 -6.77 -21.22
N VAL A 127 -24.34 -8.06 -21.37
CA VAL A 127 -23.45 -8.81 -20.47
C VAL A 127 -22.00 -8.34 -20.65
N SER A 128 -21.55 -8.10 -21.88
CA SER A 128 -20.25 -7.50 -22.20
C SER A 128 -20.11 -6.11 -21.60
N TYR A 129 -21.13 -5.27 -21.72
CA TYR A 129 -21.12 -3.95 -21.10
C TYR A 129 -20.93 -4.03 -19.58
N VAL A 130 -21.74 -4.85 -18.90
CA VAL A 130 -21.63 -5.04 -17.44
C VAL A 130 -20.27 -5.61 -17.07
N ALA A 131 -19.78 -6.63 -17.79
CA ALA A 131 -18.48 -7.23 -17.52
C ALA A 131 -17.32 -6.22 -17.64
N PHE A 132 -17.35 -5.34 -18.63
CA PHE A 132 -16.32 -4.31 -18.81
C PHE A 132 -16.34 -3.28 -17.67
N VAL A 133 -17.53 -2.81 -17.30
CA VAL A 133 -17.70 -1.87 -16.18
C VAL A 133 -17.23 -2.52 -14.88
N VAL A 134 -17.66 -3.74 -14.60
CA VAL A 134 -17.22 -4.50 -13.40
C VAL A 134 -15.71 -4.69 -13.39
N GLY A 135 -15.09 -5.02 -14.54
CA GLY A 135 -13.64 -5.16 -14.65
C GLY A 135 -12.88 -3.86 -14.39
N GLY A 136 -13.35 -2.74 -14.94
CA GLY A 136 -12.79 -1.42 -14.67
C GLY A 136 -12.95 -1.00 -13.21
N LEU A 137 -14.13 -1.21 -12.62
CA LEU A 137 -14.39 -0.93 -11.21
C LEU A 137 -13.53 -1.80 -10.28
N PHE A 138 -13.35 -3.08 -10.62
CA PHE A 138 -12.48 -4.00 -9.89
C PHE A 138 -11.02 -3.52 -9.90
N GLY A 139 -10.52 -3.08 -11.05
CA GLY A 139 -9.20 -2.46 -11.16
C GLY A 139 -9.08 -1.22 -10.28
N TYR A 140 -10.02 -0.28 -10.44
CA TYR A 140 -10.00 1.02 -9.77
C TYR A 140 -10.15 0.95 -8.25
N PHE A 141 -11.12 0.17 -7.74
CA PHE A 141 -11.43 0.10 -6.31
C PHE A 141 -10.62 -0.94 -5.54
N LEU A 142 -10.16 -2.01 -6.19
CA LEU A 142 -9.44 -3.09 -5.53
C LEU A 142 -7.94 -3.02 -5.87
N LEU A 143 -7.58 -3.28 -7.11
CA LEU A 143 -6.18 -3.54 -7.45
C LEU A 143 -5.27 -2.32 -7.32
N ILE A 144 -5.73 -1.12 -7.69
CA ILE A 144 -4.93 0.11 -7.54
C ILE A 144 -4.57 0.39 -6.07
N PRO A 145 -5.53 0.52 -5.12
CA PRO A 145 -5.20 0.84 -3.74
C PRO A 145 -4.39 -0.27 -3.05
N PHE A 146 -4.70 -1.55 -3.30
CA PHE A 146 -3.91 -2.66 -2.73
C PHE A 146 -2.49 -2.73 -3.31
N GLY A 147 -2.34 -2.52 -4.62
CA GLY A 147 -1.03 -2.48 -5.27
C GLY A 147 -0.14 -1.36 -4.72
N LEU A 148 -0.69 -0.15 -4.56
CA LEU A 148 0.03 0.97 -3.98
C LEU A 148 0.41 0.72 -2.51
N GLN A 149 -0.52 0.24 -1.68
CA GLN A 149 -0.24 -0.05 -0.27
C GLN A 149 0.88 -1.08 -0.11
N PHE A 150 0.92 -2.09 -0.98
CA PHE A 150 1.98 -3.08 -0.97
C PHE A 150 3.33 -2.50 -1.40
N LEU A 151 3.37 -1.76 -2.53
CA LEU A 151 4.60 -1.13 -3.03
C LEU A 151 5.21 -0.25 -1.94
N ILE A 152 4.40 0.59 -1.30
CA ILE A 152 4.83 1.49 -0.22
C ILE A 152 5.20 0.71 1.04
N GLY A 153 4.44 -0.31 1.41
CA GLY A 153 4.69 -1.12 2.60
C GLY A 153 6.04 -1.86 2.58
N ILE A 154 6.62 -2.08 1.39
CA ILE A 154 7.96 -2.68 1.23
C ILE A 154 9.08 -1.68 1.50
N LEU A 155 8.88 -0.38 1.28
CA LEU A 155 9.95 0.63 1.33
C LEU A 155 10.63 0.74 2.72
N GLY A 156 10.03 0.20 3.78
CA GLY A 156 10.59 0.21 5.13
C GLY A 156 10.59 1.62 5.77
N PRO A 157 10.95 1.72 7.06
CA PRO A 157 11.00 3.01 7.74
C PRO A 157 12.12 3.90 7.16
N GLY A 158 11.81 5.18 6.95
CA GLY A 158 12.79 6.21 6.54
C GLY A 158 12.91 6.47 5.03
N ILE A 159 12.17 5.76 4.16
CA ILE A 159 12.15 6.01 2.71
C ILE A 159 10.81 6.61 2.31
N GLN A 160 10.81 7.86 1.84
CA GLN A 160 9.60 8.52 1.31
C GLN A 160 9.50 8.33 -0.21
N PRO A 161 8.49 7.60 -0.71
CA PRO A 161 8.27 7.49 -2.15
C PRO A 161 7.72 8.81 -2.70
N ILE A 162 8.39 9.34 -3.73
CA ILE A 162 7.85 10.44 -4.54
C ILE A 162 7.07 9.82 -5.71
N ILE A 163 5.75 9.85 -5.64
CA ILE A 163 4.89 9.35 -6.74
C ILE A 163 4.60 10.49 -7.71
N THR A 164 5.04 10.32 -8.96
CA THR A 164 4.77 11.27 -10.03
C THR A 164 3.37 11.10 -10.61
N MET A 165 2.77 12.20 -11.07
CA MET A 165 1.48 12.18 -11.74
C MET A 165 1.50 11.32 -13.02
N LYS A 166 2.61 11.32 -13.75
CA LYS A 166 2.79 10.55 -14.99
C LYS A 166 2.73 9.05 -14.72
N ASP A 167 3.46 8.57 -13.73
CA ASP A 167 3.56 7.14 -13.42
C ASP A 167 2.24 6.65 -12.84
N TYR A 168 1.65 7.43 -11.93
CA TYR A 168 0.34 7.11 -11.36
C TYR A 168 -0.75 7.01 -12.43
N VAL A 169 -0.88 8.01 -13.30
CA VAL A 169 -1.90 7.99 -14.37
C VAL A 169 -1.63 6.87 -15.37
N SER A 170 -0.36 6.55 -15.66
CA SER A 170 -0.03 5.43 -16.55
C SER A 170 -0.39 4.08 -15.93
N PHE A 171 -0.15 3.92 -14.63
CA PHE A 171 -0.55 2.73 -13.86
C PHE A 171 -2.08 2.58 -13.84
N VAL A 172 -2.81 3.63 -13.47
CA VAL A 172 -4.28 3.66 -13.50
C VAL A 172 -4.79 3.34 -14.90
N PHE A 173 -4.19 3.94 -15.93
CA PHE A 173 -4.57 3.74 -17.33
C PHE A 173 -4.48 2.27 -17.72
N LEU A 174 -3.29 1.70 -17.55
CA LEU A 174 -2.95 0.38 -18.05
C LEU A 174 -3.77 -0.69 -17.32
N LEU A 175 -3.88 -0.57 -16.00
CA LEU A 175 -4.57 -1.52 -15.16
C LEU A 175 -6.09 -1.49 -15.39
N THR A 176 -6.70 -0.31 -15.45
CA THR A 176 -8.16 -0.18 -15.60
C THR A 176 -8.63 -0.61 -16.99
N VAL A 177 -7.92 -0.21 -18.06
CA VAL A 177 -8.26 -0.63 -19.43
C VAL A 177 -7.99 -2.12 -19.63
N ALA A 178 -6.83 -2.62 -19.20
CA ALA A 178 -6.49 -4.03 -19.37
C ALA A 178 -7.48 -4.94 -18.66
N LEU A 179 -7.86 -4.61 -17.41
CA LEU A 179 -8.85 -5.42 -16.70
C LEU A 179 -10.24 -5.33 -17.30
N GLY A 180 -10.69 -4.15 -17.73
CA GLY A 180 -11.96 -4.03 -18.45
C GLY A 180 -12.01 -4.96 -19.67
N LEU A 181 -10.93 -5.02 -20.45
CA LEU A 181 -10.81 -5.92 -21.59
C LEU A 181 -10.70 -7.38 -21.18
N VAL A 182 -9.94 -7.71 -20.14
CA VAL A 182 -9.77 -9.09 -19.66
C VAL A 182 -11.08 -9.66 -19.10
N PHE A 183 -11.94 -8.83 -18.50
CA PHE A 183 -13.27 -9.26 -18.08
C PHE A 183 -14.18 -9.67 -19.25
N GLN A 184 -13.80 -9.37 -20.50
CA GLN A 184 -14.48 -9.91 -21.69
C GLN A 184 -14.07 -11.36 -22.02
N LEU A 185 -12.96 -11.87 -21.47
CA LEU A 185 -12.47 -13.22 -21.77
C LEU A 185 -13.54 -14.31 -21.60
N PRO A 186 -14.33 -14.37 -20.51
CA PRO A 186 -15.35 -15.41 -20.35
C PRO A 186 -16.41 -15.40 -21.46
N LEU A 187 -16.82 -14.20 -21.89
CA LEU A 187 -17.79 -14.00 -22.97
C LEU A 187 -17.22 -14.44 -24.32
N VAL A 188 -15.99 -14.05 -24.61
CA VAL A 188 -15.30 -14.46 -25.85
C VAL A 188 -15.13 -15.98 -25.89
N MET A 189 -14.70 -16.60 -24.79
CA MET A 189 -14.55 -18.06 -24.71
C MET A 189 -15.88 -18.78 -24.92
N LEU A 190 -16.96 -18.26 -24.32
CA LEU A 190 -18.29 -18.81 -24.50
C LEU A 190 -18.75 -18.73 -25.96
N LEU A 191 -18.56 -17.57 -26.60
CA LEU A 191 -18.89 -17.40 -28.02
C LEU A 191 -18.13 -18.41 -28.89
N LEU A 192 -16.81 -18.50 -28.72
CA LEU A 192 -15.97 -19.44 -29.48
C LEU A 192 -16.38 -20.91 -29.26
N SER A 193 -16.83 -21.25 -28.05
CA SER A 193 -17.35 -22.57 -27.75
C SER A 193 -18.73 -22.83 -28.36
N ARG A 194 -19.59 -21.82 -28.48
CA ARG A 194 -20.94 -21.98 -29.03
C ARG A 194 -20.94 -22.08 -30.56
N ILE A 195 -20.06 -21.35 -31.23
CA ILE A 195 -19.86 -21.45 -32.69
C ILE A 195 -19.09 -22.75 -33.04
N GLY A 196 -18.52 -23.44 -32.05
CA GLY A 196 -17.79 -24.70 -32.24
C GLY A 196 -16.35 -24.53 -32.72
N PHE A 197 -15.82 -23.30 -32.76
CA PHE A 197 -14.44 -23.02 -33.16
C PHE A 197 -13.43 -23.63 -32.17
N VAL A 198 -13.71 -23.54 -30.87
CA VAL A 198 -12.89 -24.13 -29.80
C VAL A 198 -13.78 -24.91 -28.84
N THR A 199 -13.52 -26.20 -28.67
CA THR A 199 -14.27 -27.01 -27.69
C THR A 199 -13.82 -26.71 -26.26
N PRO A 200 -14.70 -26.85 -25.25
CA PRO A 200 -14.32 -26.71 -23.84
C PRO A 200 -13.12 -27.58 -23.43
N ASP A 201 -12.99 -28.76 -24.02
CA ASP A 201 -11.89 -29.67 -23.76
C ASP A 201 -10.53 -29.13 -24.27
N LYS A 202 -10.52 -28.33 -25.35
CA LYS A 202 -9.32 -27.63 -25.81
C LYS A 202 -8.90 -26.54 -24.81
N PHE A 203 -9.84 -25.75 -24.30
CA PHE A 203 -9.54 -24.76 -23.25
C PHE A 203 -8.96 -25.42 -21.99
N ILE A 204 -9.46 -26.60 -21.63
CA ILE A 204 -8.92 -27.37 -20.50
C ILE A 204 -7.49 -27.86 -20.79
N LYS A 205 -7.23 -28.42 -21.97
CA LYS A 205 -5.87 -28.85 -22.35
C LYS A 205 -4.88 -27.70 -22.40
N TRP A 206 -5.32 -26.49 -22.73
CA TRP A 206 -4.47 -25.31 -22.86
C TRP A 206 -4.32 -24.47 -21.58
N ARG A 207 -4.83 -24.93 -20.44
CA ARG A 207 -4.73 -24.24 -19.14
C ARG A 207 -3.32 -23.74 -18.82
N LYS A 208 -2.30 -24.60 -18.97
CA LYS A 208 -0.90 -24.24 -18.70
C LYS A 208 -0.39 -23.09 -19.58
N TYR A 209 -0.82 -23.04 -20.85
CA TYR A 209 -0.45 -21.97 -21.76
C TYR A 209 -1.22 -20.69 -21.46
N ALA A 210 -2.51 -20.80 -21.13
CA ALA A 210 -3.33 -19.66 -20.72
C ALA A 210 -2.76 -18.98 -19.46
N ILE A 211 -2.36 -19.76 -18.44
CA ILE A 211 -1.72 -19.23 -17.23
C ILE A 211 -0.43 -18.48 -17.59
N LEU A 212 0.44 -19.05 -18.44
CA LEU A 212 1.67 -18.37 -18.88
C LEU A 212 1.36 -17.04 -19.59
N VAL A 213 0.41 -17.03 -20.53
CA VAL A 213 0.00 -15.81 -21.25
C VAL A 213 -0.58 -14.77 -20.29
N ILE A 214 -1.37 -15.21 -19.30
CA ILE A 214 -1.92 -14.32 -18.27
C ILE A 214 -0.80 -13.66 -17.46
N PHE A 215 0.23 -14.40 -17.06
CA PHE A 215 1.37 -13.83 -16.34
C PHE A 215 2.18 -12.86 -17.21
N ILE A 216 2.30 -13.12 -18.52
CA ILE A 216 2.94 -12.20 -19.48
C ILE A 216 2.12 -10.90 -19.59
N ILE A 217 0.80 -11.00 -19.75
CA ILE A 217 -0.07 -9.82 -19.80
C ILE A 217 0.00 -9.06 -18.48
N ALA A 218 -0.04 -9.74 -17.34
CA ALA A 218 0.08 -9.11 -16.04
C ALA A 218 1.41 -8.35 -15.92
N ALA A 219 2.54 -8.92 -16.35
CA ALA A 219 3.85 -8.26 -16.34
C ALA A 219 3.94 -7.02 -17.23
N ILE A 220 3.15 -6.97 -18.31
CA ILE A 220 3.05 -5.77 -19.17
C ILE A 220 2.21 -4.71 -18.46
N VAL A 221 1.13 -5.12 -17.80
CA VAL A 221 0.11 -4.23 -17.21
C VAL A 221 0.54 -3.63 -15.88
N THR A 222 1.30 -4.39 -15.09
CA THR A 222 1.81 -3.94 -13.80
C THR A 222 3.28 -3.57 -13.92
N PRO A 223 3.82 -2.80 -12.95
CA PRO A 223 5.26 -2.71 -12.79
C PRO A 223 5.89 -4.11 -12.71
N PRO A 224 7.19 -4.25 -13.02
CA PRO A 224 7.90 -5.53 -12.99
C PRO A 224 8.18 -5.98 -11.55
N ASP A 225 7.13 -6.17 -10.75
CA ASP A 225 7.19 -6.71 -9.40
C ASP A 225 6.31 -7.97 -9.27
N PRO A 226 6.80 -9.05 -8.62
CA PRO A 226 6.09 -10.33 -8.58
C PRO A 226 4.72 -10.25 -7.89
N PHE A 227 4.53 -9.30 -6.97
CA PHE A 227 3.33 -9.21 -6.17
C PHE A 227 2.16 -8.61 -6.95
N THR A 228 2.32 -7.41 -7.50
CA THR A 228 1.25 -6.78 -8.29
C THR A 228 0.97 -7.59 -9.55
N GLN A 229 2.00 -8.22 -10.13
CA GLN A 229 1.85 -9.18 -11.23
C GLN A 229 0.96 -10.36 -10.81
N THR A 230 1.23 -11.00 -9.66
CA THR A 230 0.42 -12.13 -9.17
C THR A 230 -0.99 -11.69 -8.77
N MET A 231 -1.10 -10.55 -8.09
CA MET A 231 -2.37 -9.94 -7.67
C MET A 231 -3.28 -9.64 -8.86
N THR A 232 -2.70 -9.28 -10.01
CA THR A 232 -3.43 -9.05 -11.26
C THR A 232 -3.69 -10.37 -12.00
N ALA A 233 -2.73 -11.28 -12.06
CA ALA A 233 -2.84 -12.57 -12.75
C ALA A 233 -3.91 -13.49 -12.13
N VAL A 234 -4.03 -13.54 -10.80
CA VAL A 234 -4.99 -14.42 -10.11
C VAL A 234 -6.45 -14.17 -10.55
N PRO A 235 -6.99 -12.93 -10.52
CA PRO A 235 -8.30 -12.61 -11.09
C PRO A 235 -8.46 -13.02 -12.56
N MET A 236 -7.43 -12.84 -13.39
CA MET A 236 -7.47 -13.22 -14.80
C MET A 236 -7.55 -14.75 -14.99
N ILE A 237 -6.85 -15.53 -14.17
CA ILE A 237 -6.96 -16.99 -14.15
C ILE A 237 -8.37 -17.42 -13.72
N VAL A 238 -8.92 -16.77 -12.69
CA VAL A 238 -10.30 -17.03 -12.24
C VAL A 238 -11.30 -16.76 -13.37
N LEU A 239 -11.13 -15.67 -14.13
CA LEU A 239 -11.98 -15.37 -15.29
C LEU A 239 -11.84 -16.40 -16.41
N TYR A 240 -10.64 -16.87 -16.69
CA TYR A 240 -10.42 -17.94 -17.67
C TYR A 240 -11.16 -19.22 -17.27
N GLU A 241 -11.06 -19.61 -15.99
CA GLU A 241 -11.77 -20.76 -15.43
C GLU A 241 -13.29 -20.57 -15.45
N LEU A 242 -13.76 -19.37 -15.14
CA LEU A 242 -15.17 -19.00 -15.26
C LEU A 242 -15.65 -19.18 -16.70
N GLY A 243 -14.85 -18.75 -17.69
CA GLY A 243 -15.14 -18.96 -19.10
C GLY A 243 -15.31 -20.45 -19.46
N ILE A 244 -14.42 -21.32 -18.96
CA ILE A 244 -14.55 -22.78 -19.15
C ILE A 244 -15.84 -23.31 -18.51
N LEU A 245 -16.15 -22.86 -17.29
CA LEU A 245 -17.32 -23.32 -16.54
C LEU A 245 -18.64 -22.92 -17.22
N ILE A 246 -18.75 -21.69 -17.72
CA ILE A 246 -19.96 -21.25 -18.43
C ILE A 246 -20.09 -21.98 -19.78
N ALA A 247 -18.97 -22.29 -20.45
CA ALA A 247 -18.99 -23.07 -21.69
C ALA A 247 -19.40 -24.54 -21.47
N ARG A 248 -18.95 -25.17 -20.37
CA ARG A 248 -19.33 -26.56 -19.99
C ARG A 248 -19.46 -26.69 -18.46
N PRO A 249 -20.67 -26.54 -17.90
CA PRO A 249 -20.87 -26.67 -16.46
C PRO A 249 -20.56 -28.11 -16.01
N THR A 250 -19.46 -28.28 -15.26
CA THR A 250 -18.99 -29.58 -14.78
C THR A 250 -18.72 -29.50 -13.28
N ARG A 251 -19.15 -30.49 -12.49
CA ARG A 251 -18.95 -30.53 -11.03
C ARG A 251 -17.47 -30.42 -10.62
N LYS A 252 -16.57 -31.06 -11.39
CA LYS A 252 -15.10 -30.95 -11.21
C LYS A 252 -14.57 -29.54 -11.50
N GLY A 253 -15.13 -28.85 -12.49
CA GLY A 253 -14.75 -27.46 -12.83
C GLY A 253 -15.19 -26.48 -11.74
N PHE A 254 -16.36 -26.69 -11.14
CA PHE A 254 -16.83 -25.89 -10.02
C PHE A 254 -15.93 -26.03 -8.78
N VAL A 255 -15.51 -27.26 -8.44
CA VAL A 255 -14.57 -27.52 -7.34
C VAL A 255 -13.20 -26.91 -7.63
N TYR A 256 -12.71 -27.00 -8.86
CA TYR A 256 -11.42 -26.43 -9.24
C TYR A 256 -11.42 -24.90 -9.21
N LEU A 257 -12.47 -24.26 -9.74
CA LEU A 257 -12.67 -22.82 -9.64
C LEU A 257 -12.77 -22.38 -8.18
N GLY A 258 -13.55 -23.09 -7.36
CA GLY A 258 -13.65 -22.87 -5.93
C GLY A 258 -12.29 -22.98 -5.21
N SER A 259 -11.44 -23.94 -5.61
CA SER A 259 -10.10 -24.10 -5.03
C SER A 259 -9.14 -22.97 -5.42
N ILE A 260 -9.20 -22.47 -6.67
CA ILE A 260 -8.36 -21.35 -7.12
C ILE A 260 -8.81 -20.04 -6.46
N VAL A 261 -10.12 -19.79 -6.42
CA VAL A 261 -10.68 -18.62 -5.73
C VAL A 261 -10.37 -18.69 -4.24
N GLY A 262 -10.50 -19.87 -3.62
CA GLY A 262 -10.16 -20.10 -2.22
C GLY A 262 -8.69 -19.85 -1.92
N CYS A 263 -7.76 -20.47 -2.66
CA CYS A 263 -6.32 -20.25 -2.49
C CYS A 263 -5.91 -18.81 -2.81
N GLY A 264 -6.44 -18.21 -3.89
CA GLY A 264 -6.16 -16.83 -4.27
C GLY A 264 -6.67 -15.83 -3.21
N SER A 265 -7.89 -16.03 -2.71
CA SER A 265 -8.44 -15.23 -1.62
C SER A 265 -7.68 -15.43 -0.31
N LEU A 266 -7.25 -16.65 0.02
CA LEU A 266 -6.42 -16.93 1.19
C LEU A 266 -5.05 -16.26 1.10
N LEU A 267 -4.43 -16.24 -0.07
CA LEU A 267 -3.14 -15.58 -0.30
C LEU A 267 -3.29 -14.05 -0.16
N VAL A 268 -4.33 -13.47 -0.75
CA VAL A 268 -4.64 -12.03 -0.60
C VAL A 268 -4.94 -11.70 0.87
N VAL A 269 -5.71 -12.52 1.58
CA VAL A 269 -6.03 -12.33 3.00
C VAL A 269 -4.79 -12.53 3.87
N ALA A 270 -3.95 -13.52 3.60
CA ALA A 270 -2.71 -13.76 4.35
C ALA A 270 -1.71 -12.62 4.15
N VAL A 271 -1.59 -12.07 2.94
CA VAL A 271 -0.76 -10.89 2.69
C VAL A 271 -1.38 -9.64 3.29
N PHE A 272 -2.70 -9.46 3.21
CA PHE A 272 -3.39 -8.38 3.91
C PHE A 272 -3.16 -8.46 5.42
N PHE A 273 -3.22 -9.67 6.00
CA PHE A 273 -2.97 -9.91 7.41
C PHE A 273 -1.50 -9.64 7.76
N TYR A 274 -0.56 -10.06 6.92
CA TYR A 274 0.87 -9.73 7.07
C TYR A 274 1.12 -8.22 7.04
N LEU A 275 0.45 -7.48 6.15
CA LEU A 275 0.57 -6.03 6.04
C LEU A 275 -0.11 -5.29 7.22
N THR A 276 -1.25 -5.79 7.72
CA THR A 276 -1.97 -5.19 8.85
C THR A 276 -1.40 -5.57 10.21
N HIS A 277 -0.74 -6.72 10.36
CA HIS A 277 -0.10 -7.13 11.63
C HIS A 277 1.27 -6.50 11.88
N LYS A 278 1.84 -5.75 10.93
CA LYS A 278 2.85 -4.73 11.25
C LYS A 278 2.20 -3.48 11.90
N GLY A 279 1.33 -3.71 12.89
CA GLY A 279 0.92 -2.68 13.84
C GLY A 279 2.13 -2.07 14.54
N GLY A 280 2.02 -0.81 14.96
CA GLY A 280 3.13 0.00 15.48
C GLY A 280 4.03 -0.73 16.49
N GLU A 281 5.31 -0.37 16.49
CA GLU A 281 6.31 -0.93 17.40
C GLU A 281 6.08 -0.48 18.85
N ILE A 282 5.37 0.63 19.03
CA ILE A 282 5.10 1.28 20.32
C ILE A 282 3.59 1.27 20.55
N ASN A 283 3.14 0.58 21.60
CA ASN A 283 1.72 0.56 21.98
C ASN A 283 1.52 1.33 23.28
N LEU A 284 0.56 2.26 23.29
CA LEU A 284 0.13 2.90 24.53
C LEU A 284 -0.78 1.96 25.33
N VAL A 285 -0.36 1.63 26.55
CA VAL A 285 -1.06 0.68 27.42
C VAL A 285 -2.10 1.41 28.27
N GLN A 286 -1.72 2.53 28.88
CA GLN A 286 -2.59 3.34 29.74
C GLN A 286 -2.24 4.82 29.62
N THR A 287 -3.26 5.66 29.45
CA THR A 287 -3.14 7.11 29.38
C THR A 287 -4.10 7.77 30.36
N HIS A 288 -3.59 8.73 31.14
CA HIS A 288 -4.36 9.61 32.03
C HIS A 288 -4.00 11.06 31.70
N GLY A 289 -4.99 11.94 31.56
CA GLY A 289 -4.78 13.36 31.21
C GLY A 289 -4.52 13.61 29.73
N GLU A 290 -4.01 14.79 29.39
CA GLU A 290 -3.78 15.19 28.00
C GLU A 290 -2.40 14.76 27.50
N ILE A 291 -2.37 13.95 26.44
CA ILE A 291 -1.16 13.48 25.79
C ILE A 291 -1.18 13.91 24.33
N HIS A 292 -0.07 14.46 23.89
CA HIS A 292 0.13 14.90 22.53
C HIS A 292 1.25 14.12 21.85
N PHE A 293 1.13 13.91 20.55
CA PHE A 293 2.17 13.33 19.71
C PHE A 293 2.49 14.22 18.51
N LEU A 294 3.74 14.16 18.07
CA LEU A 294 4.25 14.86 16.89
C LEU A 294 5.12 13.91 16.07
N TYR A 295 4.80 13.75 14.78
CA TYR A 295 5.67 13.06 13.83
C TYR A 295 6.87 13.95 13.45
N PRO A 296 8.01 13.38 13.00
CA PRO A 296 9.22 14.14 12.65
C PRO A 296 8.99 15.33 11.70
N GLU A 297 8.01 15.23 10.82
CA GLU A 297 7.67 16.23 9.79
C GLU A 297 6.39 17.01 10.09
N GLY A 298 5.72 16.71 11.21
CA GLY A 298 4.52 17.41 11.64
C GLY A 298 4.85 18.78 12.23
N LYS A 299 4.03 19.78 11.95
CA LYS A 299 4.08 21.09 12.63
C LYS A 299 3.07 21.21 13.77
N GLU A 300 2.09 20.30 13.84
CA GLU A 300 0.97 20.36 14.78
C GLU A 300 0.93 19.15 15.72
N TRP A 301 0.69 19.42 16.99
CA TRP A 301 0.53 18.42 18.04
C TRP A 301 -0.88 17.82 18.00
N ASN A 302 -0.96 16.50 17.89
CA ASN A 302 -2.24 15.78 17.85
C ASN A 302 -2.52 15.10 19.20
N LYS A 303 -3.78 15.03 19.62
CA LYS A 303 -4.19 14.37 20.88
C LYS A 303 -4.28 12.85 20.72
N VAL A 304 -3.83 12.10 21.73
CA VAL A 304 -3.82 10.63 21.72
C VAL A 304 -4.90 10.02 22.61
N SER A 305 -5.48 8.90 22.20
CA SER A 305 -6.36 8.04 23.01
C SER A 305 -5.66 6.77 23.50
N ASN A 306 -6.24 6.11 24.51
CA ASN A 306 -5.80 4.78 24.97
C ASN A 306 -5.67 3.78 23.80
N HIS A 307 -4.68 2.87 23.89
CA HIS A 307 -4.45 1.79 22.92
C HIS A 307 -4.07 2.24 21.49
N THR A 308 -3.44 3.39 21.34
CA THR A 308 -2.90 3.84 20.06
C THR A 308 -1.52 3.21 19.81
N SER A 309 -1.27 2.76 18.57
CA SER A 309 0.02 2.20 18.15
C SER A 309 0.78 3.17 17.25
N PHE A 310 2.07 3.36 17.50
CA PHE A 310 2.93 4.26 16.74
C PHE A 310 4.15 3.56 16.13
N GLN A 311 4.66 4.14 15.05
CA GLN A 311 5.96 3.80 14.46
C GLN A 311 7.08 4.62 15.12
N SER A 312 8.32 4.15 14.99
CA SER A 312 9.51 4.87 15.44
C SER A 312 9.66 6.23 14.75
N GLY A 313 10.25 7.21 15.44
CA GLY A 313 10.37 8.61 14.99
C GLY A 313 9.43 9.60 15.70
N ILE A 314 8.48 9.14 16.51
CA ILE A 314 7.50 10.03 17.16
C ILE A 314 8.06 10.79 18.37
N THR A 315 7.57 12.01 18.59
CA THR A 315 7.76 12.74 19.85
C THR A 315 6.47 12.69 20.65
N LEU A 316 6.53 12.21 21.89
CA LEU A 316 5.41 12.22 22.84
C LEU A 316 5.63 13.30 23.89
N LYS A 317 4.56 14.00 24.24
CA LYS A 317 4.53 15.01 25.29
C LYS A 317 3.32 14.84 26.19
N THR A 318 3.55 14.77 27.49
CA THR A 318 2.50 14.75 28.52
C THR A 318 2.20 16.16 29.02
N GLY A 319 0.93 16.48 29.24
CA GLY A 319 0.49 17.73 29.87
C GLY A 319 0.73 17.77 31.39
N SER A 320 0.22 18.81 32.05
CA SER A 320 0.44 19.07 33.48
C SER A 320 -0.12 18.01 34.43
N GLU A 321 -1.16 17.29 34.02
CA GLU A 321 -1.73 16.14 34.76
C GLU A 321 -1.58 14.83 33.98
N GLY A 322 -0.78 14.84 32.90
CA GLY A 322 -0.65 13.72 31.97
C GLY A 322 0.28 12.63 32.48
N ARG A 323 -0.20 11.39 32.63
CA ARG A 323 0.63 10.21 32.89
C ARG A 323 0.36 9.14 31.86
N THR A 324 1.41 8.51 31.35
CA THR A 324 1.25 7.46 30.34
C THR A 324 2.20 6.30 30.54
N ALA A 325 1.73 5.11 30.21
CA ALA A 325 2.52 3.91 30.13
C ALA A 325 2.48 3.38 28.70
N LEU A 326 3.65 3.08 28.16
CA LEU A 326 3.83 2.53 26.82
C LEU A 326 4.70 1.29 26.87
N SER A 327 4.43 0.36 25.98
CA SER A 327 5.16 -0.89 25.87
C SER A 327 5.60 -1.08 24.43
N THR A 328 6.88 -1.42 24.24
CA THR A 328 7.42 -1.74 22.93
C THR A 328 7.32 -3.24 22.67
N LYS A 329 7.19 -3.63 21.39
CA LYS A 329 7.23 -5.05 21.00
C LYS A 329 8.54 -5.76 21.39
N LYS A 330 9.61 -5.00 21.66
CA LYS A 330 10.91 -5.51 22.15
C LYS A 330 10.98 -5.68 23.68
N GLY A 331 9.85 -5.56 24.38
CA GLY A 331 9.75 -5.84 25.82
C GLY A 331 10.24 -4.72 26.72
N ILE A 332 10.24 -3.47 26.23
CA ILE A 332 10.55 -2.28 27.03
C ILE A 332 9.24 -1.64 27.45
N ASP A 333 9.03 -1.56 28.76
CA ASP A 333 7.90 -0.86 29.36
C ASP A 333 8.39 0.50 29.87
N LEU A 334 7.78 1.59 29.41
CA LEU A 334 8.15 2.95 29.76
C LEU A 334 6.94 3.71 30.31
N GLY A 335 7.08 4.23 31.52
CA GLY A 335 6.15 5.19 32.12
C GLY A 335 6.68 6.61 31.97
N MET A 336 5.83 7.56 31.57
CA MET A 336 6.13 8.99 31.54
C MET A 336 5.25 9.71 32.56
N ASP A 337 5.86 10.57 33.35
CA ASP A 337 5.14 11.44 34.31
C ASP A 337 4.68 12.75 33.63
N SER A 338 4.00 13.63 34.38
CA SER A 338 3.55 14.94 33.88
C SER A 338 4.69 15.81 33.34
N ASN A 339 4.40 16.63 32.33
CA ASN A 339 5.36 17.55 31.70
C ASN A 339 6.65 16.86 31.18
N THR A 340 6.50 15.66 30.65
CA THR A 340 7.62 14.86 30.12
C THR A 340 7.58 14.84 28.60
N GLU A 341 8.71 15.11 27.96
CA GLU A 341 8.88 15.09 26.50
C GLU A 341 9.94 14.05 26.11
N VAL A 342 9.51 13.06 25.33
CA VAL A 342 10.35 11.94 24.87
C VAL A 342 10.24 11.81 23.36
N HIS A 343 11.39 11.74 22.70
CA HIS A 343 11.50 11.48 21.28
C HIS A 343 12.01 10.04 21.06
N PHE A 344 11.23 9.23 20.34
CA PHE A 344 11.57 7.84 20.05
C PHE A 344 12.28 7.78 18.71
N ILE A 345 13.58 7.46 18.70
CA ILE A 345 14.36 7.34 17.47
C ILE A 345 14.20 5.93 16.89
N ASP A 346 14.27 4.91 17.75
CA ASP A 346 14.13 3.48 17.44
C ASP A 346 13.56 2.75 18.68
N PRO A 347 13.01 1.52 18.61
CA PRO A 347 12.49 0.85 19.81
C PRO A 347 13.55 0.59 20.88
N LEU A 348 14.85 0.64 20.54
CA LEU A 348 15.98 0.52 21.46
C LEU A 348 16.76 1.83 21.66
N LYS A 349 16.31 2.94 21.08
CA LYS A 349 16.96 4.24 21.21
C LYS A 349 15.97 5.36 21.45
N ILE A 350 16.06 5.97 22.62
CA ILE A 350 15.10 6.96 23.11
C ILE A 350 15.86 8.23 23.49
N GLN A 351 15.31 9.39 23.18
CA GLN A 351 15.84 10.67 23.62
C GLN A 351 14.85 11.34 24.58
N LEU A 352 15.26 11.47 25.84
CA LEU A 352 14.51 12.20 26.86
C LEU A 352 14.96 13.67 26.82
N LYS A 353 14.06 14.59 26.47
CA LYS A 353 14.39 16.03 26.46
C LYS A 353 14.22 16.65 27.85
N SER A 354 13.11 16.35 28.51
CA SER A 354 12.79 16.87 29.83
C SER A 354 11.72 16.02 30.52
N GLY A 355 11.67 16.09 31.86
CA GLY A 355 10.67 15.43 32.68
C GLY A 355 11.19 14.14 33.34
N GLN A 356 10.29 13.22 33.66
CA GLN A 356 10.63 12.00 34.39
C GLN A 356 10.04 10.77 33.70
N VAL A 357 10.89 9.76 33.53
CA VAL A 357 10.53 8.47 32.95
C VAL A 357 10.96 7.31 33.83
N LEU A 358 10.09 6.31 33.93
CA LEU A 358 10.39 5.02 34.52
C LEU A 358 10.50 3.99 33.40
N ILE A 359 11.67 3.40 33.21
CA ILE A 359 11.95 2.45 32.14
C ILE A 359 12.21 1.08 32.74
N SER A 360 11.53 0.06 32.26
CA SER A 360 11.74 -1.33 32.62
C SER A 360 12.10 -2.14 31.37
N VAL A 361 13.30 -2.71 31.36
CA VAL A 361 13.82 -3.51 30.25
C VAL A 361 13.82 -4.98 30.67
N LYS A 362 13.02 -5.80 29.98
CA LYS A 362 13.16 -7.27 30.02
C LYS A 362 14.43 -7.63 29.26
N GLU A 363 15.26 -8.48 29.86
CA GLU A 363 16.60 -8.84 29.40
C GLU A 363 16.75 -8.86 27.87
N SER A 364 17.63 -7.99 27.35
CA SER A 364 17.82 -7.78 25.91
C SER A 364 19.28 -7.98 25.51
N GLU A 365 19.50 -8.62 24.36
CA GLU A 365 20.85 -8.81 23.78
C GLU A 365 21.48 -7.48 23.33
N VAL A 366 20.66 -6.50 22.96
CA VAL A 366 21.10 -5.18 22.51
C VAL A 366 20.75 -4.15 23.60
N PRO A 367 21.69 -3.30 24.04
CA PRO A 367 21.42 -2.28 25.04
C PRO A 367 20.35 -1.30 24.57
N LEU A 368 19.42 -0.96 25.47
CA LEU A 368 18.60 0.22 25.34
C LEU A 368 19.49 1.45 25.56
N GLU A 369 19.55 2.33 24.55
CA GLU A 369 20.25 3.61 24.63
C GLU A 369 19.26 4.74 24.92
N ILE A 370 19.55 5.52 25.97
CA ILE A 370 18.74 6.68 26.36
C ILE A 370 19.64 7.91 26.33
N ASP A 371 19.39 8.79 25.37
CA ASP A 371 20.03 10.09 25.27
C ASP A 371 19.28 11.10 26.15
N THR A 372 19.97 11.73 27.08
CA THR A 372 19.45 12.83 27.93
C THR A 372 20.24 14.11 27.63
N PRO A 373 19.77 15.30 28.06
CA PRO A 373 20.50 16.55 27.82
C PRO A 373 21.92 16.52 28.41
N ASN A 374 22.13 15.71 29.46
CA ASN A 374 23.36 15.69 30.25
C ASN A 374 24.24 14.45 30.06
N GLY A 375 23.92 13.61 29.09
CA GLY A 375 24.70 12.40 28.81
C GLY A 375 23.84 11.23 28.35
N ARG A 376 24.50 10.10 28.09
CA ARG A 376 23.88 8.90 27.53
C ARG A 376 23.85 7.78 28.56
N ILE A 377 22.77 7.02 28.58
CA ILE A 377 22.56 5.89 29.49
C ILE A 377 22.36 4.65 28.65
N LYS A 378 23.03 3.55 29.00
CA LYS A 378 22.84 2.23 28.38
C LYS A 378 22.40 1.22 29.44
N THR A 379 21.44 0.38 29.11
CA THR A 379 21.05 -0.75 29.97
C THR A 379 20.60 -1.95 29.15
N ASN A 380 20.97 -3.15 29.60
CA ASN A 380 20.56 -4.40 28.96
C ASN A 380 19.40 -5.07 29.72
N LYS A 381 19.22 -4.72 31.00
CA LYS A 381 18.17 -5.28 31.87
C LYS A 381 17.96 -4.45 33.12
N GLY A 382 16.73 -4.42 33.60
CA GLY A 382 16.37 -3.83 34.88
C GLY A 382 15.41 -2.66 34.77
N THR A 383 15.22 -1.96 35.89
CA THR A 383 14.29 -0.85 36.02
C THR A 383 15.06 0.41 36.44
N LEU A 384 14.94 1.46 35.63
CA LEU A 384 15.61 2.74 35.80
C LEU A 384 14.57 3.86 35.95
N ASN A 385 14.73 4.71 36.96
CA ASN A 385 14.01 5.97 37.05
C ASN A 385 14.96 7.09 36.62
N ILE A 386 14.59 7.85 35.60
CA ILE A 386 15.41 8.92 35.02
C ILE A 386 14.63 10.22 35.07
N GLN A 387 15.21 11.23 35.70
CA GLN A 387 14.65 12.57 35.78
C GLN A 387 15.61 13.54 35.10
N ALA A 388 15.20 14.12 33.97
CA ALA A 388 15.98 15.08 33.20
C ALA A 388 15.43 16.50 33.38
N ARG A 389 16.32 17.42 33.72
CA ARG A 389 16.11 18.88 33.80
C ARG A 389 17.23 19.58 33.04
N ASP A 390 17.05 20.86 32.74
CA ASP A 390 17.94 21.65 31.87
C ASP A 390 19.44 21.52 32.17
N PHE A 391 19.82 21.39 33.45
CA PHE A 391 21.22 21.31 33.87
C PHE A 391 21.55 20.07 34.70
N VAL A 392 20.55 19.24 35.01
CA VAL A 392 20.74 18.05 35.86
C VAL A 392 19.91 16.88 35.35
N THR A 393 20.57 15.74 35.13
CA THR A 393 19.91 14.44 34.97
C THR A 393 20.19 13.57 36.18
N ILE A 394 19.14 13.07 36.82
CA ILE A 394 19.22 12.12 37.92
C ILE A 394 18.84 10.74 37.38
N VAL A 395 19.68 9.75 37.62
CA VAL A 395 19.45 8.35 37.24
C VAL A 395 19.46 7.49 38.48
N THR A 396 18.37 6.76 38.73
CA THR A 396 18.25 5.83 39.84
C THR A 396 18.04 4.42 39.30
N ALA A 397 18.94 3.50 39.65
CA ALA A 397 18.79 2.09 39.33
C ALA A 397 17.92 1.41 40.39
N VAL A 398 16.64 1.23 40.08
CA VAL A 398 15.68 0.58 40.97
C VAL A 398 15.94 -0.93 41.03
N LYS A 399 16.27 -1.53 39.88
CA LYS A 399 16.61 -2.95 39.76
C LYS A 399 17.59 -3.15 38.59
N GLY A 400 18.60 -4.00 38.74
CA GLY A 400 19.59 -4.26 37.68
C GLY A 400 20.71 -3.22 37.57
N GLU A 401 21.33 -3.12 36.40
CA GLU A 401 22.51 -2.27 36.17
C GLU A 401 22.34 -1.35 34.95
N ALA A 402 23.02 -0.21 35.00
CA ALA A 402 23.10 0.72 33.88
C ALA A 402 24.52 1.27 33.74
N THR A 403 24.93 1.53 32.50
CA THR A 403 26.18 2.21 32.18
C THR A 403 25.86 3.64 31.80
N LEU A 404 26.44 4.59 32.53
CA LEU A 404 26.32 6.02 32.27
C LEU A 404 27.55 6.48 31.50
N LEU A 405 27.34 7.17 30.38
CA LEU A 405 28.36 7.76 29.53
C LEU A 405 28.33 9.28 29.73
N LEU A 406 29.38 9.80 30.36
CA LEU A 406 29.55 11.20 30.76
C LEU A 406 30.85 11.73 30.17
N GLU A 407 30.80 12.68 29.24
CA GLU A 407 32.00 13.36 28.69
C GLU A 407 33.13 12.41 28.22
N GLY A 408 32.79 11.17 27.82
CA GLY A 408 33.74 10.14 27.39
C GLY A 408 34.13 9.11 28.46
N GLU A 409 33.72 9.29 29.72
CA GLU A 409 33.90 8.33 30.80
C GLU A 409 32.69 7.40 30.96
N GLU A 410 32.95 6.10 31.17
CA GLU A 410 31.94 5.09 31.47
C GLU A 410 31.85 4.83 32.97
N LYS A 411 30.66 5.04 33.54
CA LYS A 411 30.39 4.76 34.95
C LYS A 411 29.27 3.75 35.10
N LYS A 412 29.55 2.63 35.77
CA LYS A 412 28.54 1.63 36.10
C LYS A 412 27.71 2.04 37.32
N LEU A 413 26.40 2.02 37.16
CA LEU A 413 25.40 2.22 38.20
C LEU A 413 24.80 0.87 38.57
N LEU A 414 24.95 0.50 39.85
CA LEU A 414 24.43 -0.75 40.41
C LEU A 414 23.06 -0.53 41.06
N GLU A 415 22.32 -1.61 41.22
CA GLU A 415 21.01 -1.65 41.87
C GLU A 415 20.98 -0.92 43.23
N GLY A 416 19.91 -0.17 43.47
CA GLY A 416 19.70 0.62 44.69
C GLY A 416 20.51 1.91 44.74
N ARG A 417 21.33 2.22 43.73
CA ARG A 417 22.13 3.45 43.68
C ARG A 417 21.52 4.50 42.77
N GLN A 418 21.84 5.75 43.10
CA GLN A 418 21.47 6.93 42.33
C GLN A 418 22.72 7.68 41.90
N HIS A 419 22.69 8.23 40.69
CA HIS A 419 23.74 9.09 40.16
C HIS A 419 23.16 10.39 39.62
N LYS A 420 23.88 11.49 39.85
CA LYS A 420 23.50 12.82 39.38
C LYS A 420 24.52 13.27 38.33
N MET A 421 24.04 13.50 37.12
CA MET A 421 24.77 13.96 35.96
C MET A 421 24.51 15.46 35.78
N THR A 422 25.53 16.29 35.92
CA THR A 422 25.40 17.75 35.81
C THR A 422 26.38 18.23 34.74
N ILE A 423 25.93 19.09 33.83
CA ILE A 423 26.83 19.78 32.89
C ILE A 423 27.24 21.10 33.54
N GLY A 424 28.54 21.30 33.74
CA GLY A 424 29.11 22.51 34.33
C GLY A 424 29.32 22.43 35.85
N GLY A 425 30.51 22.85 36.27
CA GLY A 425 31.06 22.78 37.63
C GLY A 425 32.49 22.25 37.58
N GLU A 426 33.46 22.94 38.19
CA GLU A 426 34.83 22.41 38.28
C GLU A 426 34.82 21.12 39.12
N PRO A 427 35.49 20.05 38.66
CA PRO A 427 35.64 18.84 39.47
C PRO A 427 36.29 19.21 40.81
N VAL A 428 35.70 18.76 41.91
CA VAL A 428 36.24 19.02 43.24
C VAL A 428 37.62 18.37 43.34
N ASP A 429 38.66 19.17 43.57
CA ASP A 429 40.00 18.66 43.85
C ASP A 429 40.00 17.95 45.21
N ILE A 430 39.98 16.61 45.15
CA ILE A 430 39.99 15.74 46.32
C ILE A 430 41.24 16.00 47.19
N GLY A 431 42.37 16.36 46.57
CA GLY A 431 43.61 16.69 47.28
C GLY A 431 43.46 17.94 48.16
N SER A 432 42.75 18.96 47.68
CA SER A 432 42.46 20.17 48.46
C SER A 432 41.59 19.90 49.69
N VAL A 433 40.62 18.97 49.57
CA VAL A 433 39.71 18.58 50.67
C VAL A 433 40.44 17.71 51.70
N ILE A 434 41.32 16.83 51.27
CA ILE A 434 42.15 15.98 52.16
C ILE A 434 43.17 16.84 52.91
N ASN A 435 43.89 17.74 52.23
CA ASN A 435 44.83 18.65 52.90
C ASN A 435 44.13 19.57 53.92
N TRP A 436 42.93 20.06 53.59
CA TRP A 436 42.13 20.84 54.53
C TRP A 436 41.71 20.00 55.75
N SER A 437 41.31 18.74 55.57
CA SER A 437 40.87 17.89 56.68
C SER A 437 42.02 17.43 57.58
N GLU A 438 43.21 17.17 57.01
CA GLU A 438 44.43 16.88 57.79
C GLU A 438 44.85 18.06 58.66
N GLY A 439 44.68 19.31 58.18
CA GLY A 439 44.96 20.52 58.97
C GLY A 439 43.99 20.79 60.11
N VAL A 440 42.78 20.20 60.09
CA VAL A 440 41.74 20.36 61.12
C VAL A 440 41.79 19.24 62.17
N LEU A 441 42.35 18.07 61.81
CA LEU A 441 42.36 16.87 62.66
C LEU A 441 43.69 16.64 63.41
N ILE A 442 44.57 17.63 63.52
CA ILE A 442 45.77 17.53 64.36
C ILE A 442 45.37 17.60 65.85
N GLU A 443 45.55 16.48 66.55
CA GLU A 443 45.29 16.32 67.99
C GLU A 443 46.13 17.29 68.87
N PRO A 444 45.57 17.79 69.99
CA PRO A 444 46.31 18.60 70.95
C PRO A 444 47.14 17.70 71.87
N LYS A 445 48.44 17.54 71.60
CA LYS A 445 49.32 16.82 72.54
C LYS A 445 50.80 17.21 72.53
N GLU A 446 51.10 18.51 72.60
CA GLU A 446 52.32 19.00 73.26
C GLU A 446 52.02 20.29 74.04
N MET A 447 51.35 20.14 75.17
CA MET A 447 51.44 21.10 76.28
C MET A 447 51.65 20.31 77.57
N LYS A 448 52.92 20.07 77.91
CA LYS A 448 53.39 19.84 79.28
C LYS A 448 54.78 20.40 79.44
#